data_AF-A0A0F4V154-F1
#
_entry.id   AF-A0A0F4V154-F1
#
_cell.length_a   1.000
_cell.length_b   1.000
_cell.length_c   1.000
_cell.angle_alpha   90.00
_cell.angle_beta   90.00
_cell.angle_gamma   90.00
#
_symmetry.space_group_name_H-M   'P 1'
#
loop_
_entity.id
_entity.type
_entity.pdbx_description
1 polymer ?
#
loop_
_entity_poly.entity_id
_entity_poly.type
_entity_poly.pdbx_seq_one_letter_code
_entity_poly.pdbx_strand_id
1 'polypeptide(L)'
;MSESNREKFNDLIDKVMSLLIDACPVYRGIGPEDFGFPQGETDPESFYYIPAAEEAFLNDCIQWLKDEELIRGEHEYVVTSYGLEMFNSLPDCLKTN
;
A
#
# COMPACT_ATOMS: atom_id res chain seq x y z
N MET A 1 16.20 11.25 1.78
CA MET A 1 16.26 9.78 1.68
C MET A 1 17.59 9.39 1.06
N SER A 2 18.20 8.28 1.48
CA SER A 2 19.30 7.67 0.71
C SER A 2 18.74 7.17 -0.64
N GLU A 3 19.58 7.07 -1.67
CA GLU A 3 19.16 6.56 -2.99
C GLU A 3 18.51 5.18 -2.89
N SER A 4 19.07 4.31 -2.05
CA SER A 4 18.54 2.95 -1.79
C SER A 4 17.15 2.96 -1.15
N ASN A 5 16.84 3.91 -0.25
CA ASN A 5 15.51 3.97 0.37
C ASN A 5 14.46 4.51 -0.60
N ARG A 6 14.84 5.43 -1.48
CA ARG A 6 13.94 5.96 -2.52
C ARG A 6 13.55 4.87 -3.51
N GLU A 7 14.52 4.06 -3.96
CA GLU A 7 14.26 2.94 -4.88
C GLU A 7 13.33 1.91 -4.25
N LYS A 8 13.61 1.49 -3.02
CA LYS A 8 12.74 0.56 -2.28
C LYS A 8 11.33 1.10 -2.09
N PHE A 9 11.19 2.38 -1.80
CA PHE A 9 9.90 3.04 -1.66
C PHE A 9 9.13 2.99 -2.98
N ASN A 10 9.74 3.45 -4.07
CA ASN A 10 9.09 3.46 -5.39
C ASN A 10 8.65 2.06 -5.81
N ASP A 11 9.53 1.06 -5.69
CA ASP A 11 9.22 -0.33 -6.04
C ASP A 11 8.04 -0.88 -5.22
N LEU A 12 7.94 -0.52 -3.94
CA LEU A 12 6.87 -1.02 -3.09
C LEU A 12 5.54 -0.31 -3.40
N ILE A 13 5.57 1.01 -3.61
CA ILE A 13 4.39 1.79 -4.01
C ILE A 13 3.80 1.27 -5.31
N ASP A 14 4.64 1.00 -6.32
CA ASP A 14 4.20 0.46 -7.61
C ASP A 14 3.50 -0.90 -7.45
N LYS A 15 4.03 -1.77 -6.60
CA LYS A 15 3.42 -3.09 -6.32
C LYS A 15 2.11 -2.96 -5.56
N VAL A 16 2.06 -2.15 -4.51
CA VAL A 16 0.84 -1.90 -3.72
C VAL A 16 -0.26 -1.34 -4.62
N MET A 17 0.05 -0.31 -5.40
CA MET A 17 -0.92 0.34 -6.29
C MET A 17 -1.39 -0.61 -7.38
N SER A 18 -0.51 -1.43 -7.97
CA SER A 18 -0.91 -2.45 -8.95
C SER A 18 -1.94 -3.43 -8.36
N LEU A 19 -1.71 -3.96 -7.15
CA LEU A 19 -2.65 -4.87 -6.49
C LEU A 19 -4.01 -4.24 -6.23
N LEU A 20 -4.03 -2.98 -5.81
CA LEU A 20 -5.26 -2.27 -5.50
C LEU A 20 -6.01 -1.79 -6.75
N ILE A 21 -5.29 -1.45 -7.83
CA ILE A 21 -5.87 -1.12 -9.13
C ILE A 21 -6.56 -2.34 -9.72
N ASP A 22 -5.91 -3.51 -9.70
CA ASP A 22 -6.48 -4.76 -10.21
C ASP A 22 -7.73 -5.21 -9.43
N ALA A 23 -7.80 -4.87 -8.14
CA ALA A 23 -8.96 -5.16 -7.29
C ALA A 23 -10.07 -4.08 -7.38
N CYS A 24 -9.75 -2.88 -7.87
CA CYS A 24 -10.68 -1.75 -7.91
C CYS A 24 -11.94 -2.10 -8.74
N PRO A 25 -13.16 -1.77 -8.27
CA PRO A 25 -13.50 -0.91 -7.13
C PRO A 25 -13.70 -1.64 -5.80
N VAL A 26 -13.28 -2.91 -5.69
CA VAL A 26 -13.44 -3.71 -4.48
C VAL A 26 -12.34 -3.39 -3.47
N TYR A 27 -12.71 -3.33 -2.19
CA TYR A 27 -11.75 -3.21 -1.10
C TYR A 27 -10.92 -4.48 -0.99
N ARG A 28 -9.60 -4.31 -0.78
CA ARG A 28 -8.65 -5.42 -0.66
C ARG A 28 -7.73 -5.18 0.53
N GLY A 29 -7.58 -6.20 1.39
CA GLY A 29 -6.51 -6.24 2.39
C GLY A 29 -5.13 -6.37 1.74
N ILE A 30 -4.14 -5.66 2.28
CA ILE A 30 -2.74 -5.75 1.86
C ILE A 30 -1.92 -6.19 3.06
N GLY A 31 -1.15 -7.26 2.92
CA GLY A 31 -0.34 -7.84 3.99
C GLY A 31 1.07 -8.19 3.53
N PRO A 32 1.98 -8.50 4.48
CA PRO A 32 3.35 -8.95 4.17
C PRO A 32 3.41 -10.14 3.20
N GLU A 33 2.42 -11.03 3.26
CA GLU A 33 2.29 -12.20 2.39
C GLU A 33 2.13 -11.87 0.90
N ASP A 34 1.54 -10.72 0.54
CA ASP A 34 1.42 -10.28 -0.86
C ASP A 34 2.78 -10.01 -1.49
N PHE A 35 3.80 -9.76 -0.68
CA PHE A 35 5.15 -9.39 -1.11
C PHE A 35 6.23 -10.41 -0.71
N GLY A 36 5.84 -11.48 0.01
CA GLY A 36 6.77 -12.46 0.57
C GLY A 36 7.63 -11.91 1.71
N PHE A 37 7.16 -10.88 2.41
CA PHE A 37 7.85 -10.30 3.55
C PHE A 37 7.59 -11.14 4.82
N PRO A 38 8.54 -11.18 5.77
CA PRO A 38 8.31 -11.78 7.07
C PRO A 38 7.20 -11.00 7.80
N GLN A 39 6.28 -11.73 8.41
CA GLN A 39 5.37 -11.15 9.40
C GLN A 39 6.11 -10.98 10.73
N GLY A 40 5.70 -9.96 11.48
CA GLY A 40 6.11 -9.73 12.85
C GLY A 40 5.63 -10.82 13.80
N GLU A 41 5.99 -10.64 15.07
CA GLU A 41 5.66 -11.57 16.13
C GLU A 41 5.11 -10.83 17.34
N THR A 42 4.26 -11.52 18.10
CA THR A 42 3.82 -11.02 19.40
C THR A 42 4.90 -11.30 20.42
N ASP A 43 5.41 -10.24 21.06
CA ASP A 43 6.36 -10.37 22.16
C ASP A 43 5.70 -11.15 23.31
N PRO A 44 6.27 -12.28 23.74
CA PRO A 44 5.68 -13.11 24.79
C PRO A 44 5.66 -12.45 26.17
N GLU A 45 6.49 -11.42 26.41
CA GLU A 45 6.51 -10.72 27.70
C GLU A 45 5.52 -9.55 27.75
N SER A 46 5.50 -8.73 26.69
CA SER A 46 4.69 -7.52 26.66
C SER A 46 3.33 -7.69 25.98
N PHE A 47 3.10 -8.81 25.29
CA PHE A 47 1.92 -9.10 24.47
C PHE A 47 1.63 -8.06 23.36
N TYR A 48 2.58 -7.17 23.07
CA TYR A 48 2.49 -6.28 21.92
C TYR A 48 2.98 -6.97 20.66
N TYR A 49 2.33 -6.67 19.54
CA TYR A 49 2.79 -7.09 18.22
C TYR A 49 3.95 -6.22 17.77
N ILE A 50 5.06 -6.84 17.40
CA ILE A 50 6.25 -6.18 16.88
C ILE A 50 6.35 -6.55 15.39
N PRO A 51 6.03 -5.61 14.47
CA PRO A 51 6.12 -5.87 13.05
C PRO A 51 7.57 -6.13 12.65
N ALA A 52 7.78 -7.01 11.67
CA ALA A 52 9.10 -7.16 11.06
C ALA A 52 9.49 -5.87 10.32
N ALA A 53 10.79 -5.65 10.08
CA ALA A 53 11.25 -4.40 9.48
C ALA A 53 10.62 -4.10 8.10
N GLU A 54 10.40 -5.12 7.28
CA GLU A 54 9.78 -4.98 5.95
C GLU A 54 8.26 -4.77 6.04
N GLU A 55 7.60 -5.42 7.00
CA GLU A 55 6.18 -5.17 7.30
C GLU A 55 5.97 -3.74 7.82
N ALA A 56 6.82 -3.25 8.72
CA ALA A 56 6.76 -1.88 9.19
C ALA A 56 6.91 -0.89 8.04
N PHE A 57 7.86 -1.14 7.13
CA PHE A 57 8.05 -0.31 5.95
C PHE A 57 6.84 -0.35 4.98
N LEU A 58 6.21 -1.51 4.81
CA LEU A 58 4.96 -1.64 4.06
C LEU A 58 3.84 -0.82 4.71
N ASN A 59 3.66 -0.93 6.02
CA ASN A 59 2.65 -0.18 6.76
C ASN A 59 2.85 1.33 6.62
N ASP A 60 4.10 1.80 6.71
CA ASP A 60 4.44 3.21 6.49
C ASP A 60 4.13 3.66 5.06
N CYS A 61 4.40 2.83 4.05
CA CYS A 61 4.06 3.13 2.65
C CYS A 61 2.54 3.22 2.43
N ILE A 62 1.77 2.28 3.01
CA ILE A 62 0.30 2.31 2.96
C ILE A 62 -0.23 3.57 3.63
N GLN A 63 0.30 3.93 4.80
CA GLN A 63 -0.10 5.15 5.50
C GLN A 63 0.21 6.39 4.66
N TRP A 64 1.39 6.45 4.03
CA TRP A 64 1.74 7.54 3.13
C TRP A 64 0.78 7.66 1.94
N LEU A 65 0.41 6.54 1.31
CA LEU A 65 -0.59 6.54 0.22
C LEU A 65 -1.97 7.03 0.68
N LYS A 66 -2.36 6.74 1.92
CA LYS A 66 -3.61 7.27 2.52
C LYS A 66 -3.51 8.78 2.74
N ASP A 67 -2.39 9.25 3.29
CA ASP A 67 -2.16 10.67 3.58
C ASP A 67 -2.16 11.52 2.32
N GLU A 68 -1.66 10.98 1.20
CA GLU A 68 -1.69 11.60 -0.13
C GLU A 68 -3.01 11.36 -0.90
N GLU A 69 -4.02 10.78 -0.24
CA GLU A 69 -5.36 10.52 -0.77
C GLU A 69 -5.40 9.64 -2.04
N LEU A 70 -4.34 8.87 -2.30
CA LEU A 70 -4.26 7.95 -3.43
C LEU A 70 -5.09 6.67 -3.19
N ILE A 71 -5.23 6.30 -1.92
CA ILE A 71 -6.06 5.18 -1.46
C ILE A 71 -6.92 5.60 -0.28
N ARG A 72 -7.96 4.82 0.03
CA ARG A 72 -8.80 5.02 1.24
C ARG A 72 -9.18 3.69 1.87
N GLY A 73 -9.48 3.71 3.18
CA GLY A 73 -9.86 2.54 3.96
C GLY A 73 -9.00 2.38 5.23
N GLU A 74 -9.38 1.41 6.08
CA GLU A 74 -8.69 1.16 7.36
C GLU A 74 -7.95 -0.18 7.39
N HIS A 75 -8.68 -1.29 7.27
CA HIS A 75 -8.11 -2.65 7.24
C HIS A 75 -8.05 -3.25 5.83
N GLU A 76 -8.91 -2.75 4.95
CA GLU A 76 -8.91 -3.04 3.53
C GLU A 76 -8.91 -1.71 2.79
N TYR A 77 -8.27 -1.68 1.63
CA TYR A 77 -8.02 -0.46 0.88
C TYR A 77 -8.62 -0.52 -0.51
N VAL A 78 -9.00 0.64 -1.02
CA VAL A 78 -9.37 0.82 -2.43
C VAL A 78 -8.71 2.08 -2.95
N VAL A 79 -8.26 2.03 -4.21
CA VAL A 79 -7.66 3.20 -4.89
C VAL A 79 -8.75 4.25 -5.17
N THR A 80 -8.41 5.52 -4.96
CA THR A 80 -9.31 6.65 -5.25
C THR A 80 -9.27 6.99 -6.74
N SER A 81 -10.21 7.80 -7.24
CA SER A 81 -10.14 8.28 -8.63
C SER A 81 -8.85 9.06 -8.89
N TYR A 82 -8.37 9.82 -7.90
CA TYR A 82 -7.09 10.54 -7.98
C TYR A 82 -5.90 9.57 -8.08
N GLY A 83 -5.87 8.52 -7.25
CA GLY A 83 -4.87 7.47 -7.36
C GLY A 83 -4.90 6.75 -8.70
N LEU A 84 -6.08 6.43 -9.24
CA LEU A 84 -6.20 5.83 -10.58
C LEU A 84 -5.64 6.77 -11.66
N GLU A 85 -5.93 8.07 -11.58
CA GLU A 85 -5.43 9.06 -12.54
C GLU A 85 -3.90 9.18 -12.49
N MET A 86 -3.33 9.31 -11.29
CA MET A 86 -1.88 9.39 -11.08
C MET A 86 -1.12 8.18 -11.64
N PHE A 87 -1.75 7.00 -11.61
CA PHE A 87 -1.21 5.74 -12.14
C PHE A 87 -1.73 5.40 -13.55
N ASN A 88 -2.26 6.37 -14.30
CA ASN A 88 -2.76 6.22 -15.67
C ASN A 88 -3.78 5.07 -15.85
N SER A 89 -4.50 4.73 -14.80
CA SER A 89 -5.43 3.60 -14.70
C SER A 89 -6.88 4.03 -14.53
N LEU A 90 -7.17 5.33 -14.69
CA LEU A 90 -8.54 5.85 -14.64
C LEU A 90 -9.36 5.30 -15.83
N PRO A 91 -10.55 4.71 -15.59
CA PRO A 91 -11.45 4.28 -16.65
C PRO A 91 -11.81 5.42 -17.60
N ASP A 92 -11.87 5.13 -18.90
CA ASP A 92 -12.16 6.15 -19.93
C ASP A 92 -13.50 6.86 -19.73
N CYS A 93 -14.49 6.18 -19.13
CA CYS A 93 -15.78 6.77 -18.81
C CYS A 93 -15.72 7.87 -17.72
N LEU A 94 -14.61 7.97 -16.99
CA LEU A 94 -14.37 8.97 -15.95
C LEU A 94 -13.35 10.03 -16.37
N LYS A 95 -12.66 9.86 -17.51
CA LYS A 95 -11.78 10.88 -18.05
C LYS A 95 -12.62 12.05 -18.56
N THR A 96 -12.41 13.24 -18.02
CA THR A 96 -12.97 14.47 -18.59
C THR A 96 -12.24 14.79 -19.90
N ASN A 97 -13.00 14.84 -21.00
CA ASN A 97 -12.51 15.28 -22.31
C ASN A 97 -12.03 16.74 -22.30
#